data_AF-A0A1F3NIF9-F1
#
_entry.id   AF-A0A1F3NIF9-F1
#
_cell.length_a   1.000
_cell.length_b   1.000
_cell.length_c   1.000
_cell.angle_alpha   90.00
_cell.angle_beta   90.00
_cell.angle_gamma   90.00
#
_symmetry.space_group_name_H-M   'P 1'
#
loop_
_entity.id
_entity.type
_entity.pdbx_description
1 polymer ?
#
loop_
_entity_poly.entity_id
_entity_poly.type
_entity_poly.pdbx_seq_one_letter_code
_entity_poly.pdbx_strand_id
1 'polypeptide(L)'
;MAENLNDLTTEELGKLFPIIIAEYQPEWEKLYRLEEQLIRGTIGNNNINTIEHIGSTAVPGLPAKPTIDILIGIFNESSIDLLINNLKKIGYQLIPKPENPPPHMMFAKGYTKEGVKGQTFHIHIRYPGDWDEPVFRDYLIRNPEKAMEYGNLKMDLADKYRNDREKYTDNKTDFIKKTMKEARNSKTAVVFGSTGLVGKELVNELLGQSEFVKVKAVARRDLTVSHPKLEIVHLADYAKLMELKDKCYADTYFCCIGTTIKIAGTKEKFRQTDLDIPVQIAQLAESLLIPSMVVISSIGASDHSSNFYLRAKGEMEKSVRESYSGNLKIVRPSLLMG
;
A
#
# COMPACT_ATOMS: atom_id res chain seq x y z
N MET A 1 18.64 16.72 35.94
CA MET A 1 17.52 16.35 35.06
C MET A 1 18.05 16.33 33.63
N ALA A 2 17.73 15.30 32.86
CA ALA A 2 18.13 15.12 31.46
C ALA A 2 17.89 16.38 30.59
N GLU A 3 18.84 16.72 29.70
CA GLU A 3 18.73 17.88 28.79
C GLU A 3 17.97 17.55 27.50
N ASN A 4 17.90 16.28 27.10
CA ASN A 4 17.19 15.79 25.91
C ASN A 4 16.23 14.64 26.27
N LEU A 5 15.13 14.45 25.51
CA LEU A 5 14.24 13.29 25.66
C LEU A 5 14.99 11.95 25.48
N ASN A 6 16.04 11.96 24.66
CA ASN A 6 16.89 10.81 24.42
C ASN A 6 17.74 10.40 25.65
N ASP A 7 17.83 11.25 26.68
CA ASP A 7 18.60 10.93 27.90
C ASP A 7 17.72 10.33 29.00
N LEU A 8 16.41 10.21 28.78
CA LEU A 8 15.47 9.60 29.72
C LEU A 8 15.52 8.07 29.62
N THR A 9 15.43 7.41 30.77
CA THR A 9 15.27 5.95 30.85
C THR A 9 13.91 5.51 30.27
N THR A 10 13.79 4.24 29.90
CA THR A 10 12.51 3.66 29.44
C THR A 10 11.37 3.87 30.44
N GLU A 11 11.66 3.76 31.74
CA GLU A 11 10.66 3.97 32.81
C GLU A 11 10.20 5.43 32.88
N GLU A 12 11.13 6.38 32.80
CA GLU A 12 10.80 7.82 32.78
C GLU A 12 9.99 8.20 31.54
N LEU A 13 10.37 7.68 30.37
CA LEU A 13 9.59 7.84 29.13
C LEU A 13 8.18 7.24 29.24
N GLY A 14 8.06 6.09 29.92
CA GLY A 14 6.79 5.43 30.17
C GLY A 14 5.86 6.24 31.07
N LYS A 15 6.41 6.86 32.12
CA LYS A 15 5.65 7.77 33.01
C LYS A 15 5.27 9.08 32.31
N LEU A 16 6.17 9.65 31.52
CA LEU A 16 5.95 10.92 30.82
C LEU A 16 4.96 10.77 29.65
N PHE A 17 4.95 9.60 29.01
CA PHE A 17 4.11 9.33 27.87
C PHE A 17 3.37 7.99 28.03
N PRO A 18 2.40 7.94 28.97
CA PRO A 18 1.65 6.74 29.26
C PRO A 18 0.86 6.26 28.04
N ILE A 19 0.56 4.97 28.03
CA ILE A 19 -0.20 4.32 26.99
C ILE A 19 -1.68 4.64 27.21
N ILE A 20 -2.20 5.52 26.36
CA ILE A 20 -3.60 5.90 26.36
C ILE A 20 -4.18 5.52 25.00
N ILE A 21 -5.17 4.64 25.02
CA ILE A 21 -5.95 4.27 23.83
C ILE A 21 -7.15 5.20 23.78
N ALA A 22 -7.37 5.79 22.62
CA ALA A 22 -8.54 6.60 22.31
C ALA A 22 -9.39 5.90 21.25
N GLU A 23 -10.69 6.22 21.26
CA GLU A 23 -11.59 5.84 20.18
C GLU A 23 -11.10 6.38 18.83
N TYR A 24 -11.48 5.68 17.76
CA TYR A 24 -11.11 6.08 16.41
C TYR A 24 -11.64 7.48 16.08
N GLN A 25 -10.80 8.31 15.46
CA GLN A 25 -11.18 9.64 15.00
C GLN A 25 -10.98 9.76 13.48
N PRO A 26 -12.03 10.09 12.70
CA PRO A 26 -11.90 10.32 11.25
C PRO A 26 -10.89 11.42 10.88
N GLU A 27 -10.65 12.38 11.78
CA GLU A 27 -9.67 13.46 11.57
C GLU A 27 -8.23 12.93 11.43
N TRP A 28 -7.91 11.71 11.88
CA TRP A 28 -6.58 11.12 11.73
C TRP A 28 -6.16 10.96 10.26
N GLU A 29 -7.09 10.61 9.37
CA GLU A 29 -6.80 10.54 7.93
C GLU A 29 -6.45 11.93 7.39
N LYS A 30 -7.21 12.96 7.77
CA LYS A 30 -6.95 14.34 7.35
C LYS A 30 -5.62 14.86 7.86
N LEU A 31 -5.28 14.59 9.12
CA LEU A 31 -3.99 14.94 9.72
C LEU A 31 -2.83 14.21 9.03
N TYR A 32 -3.00 12.93 8.68
CA TYR A 32 -2.04 12.20 7.86
C TYR A 32 -1.82 12.88 6.51
N ARG A 33 -2.89 13.24 5.78
CA ARG A 33 -2.77 13.88 4.45
C ARG A 33 -2.07 15.23 4.51
N LEU A 34 -2.36 16.04 5.52
CA LEU A 34 -1.67 17.32 5.73
C LEU A 34 -0.18 17.10 6.02
N GLU A 35 0.14 16.10 6.84
CA GLU A 35 1.52 15.75 7.15
C GLU A 35 2.27 15.16 5.95
N GLU A 36 1.61 14.31 5.16
CA GLU A 36 2.14 13.75 3.90
C GLU A 36 2.56 14.87 2.96
N GLN A 37 1.71 15.89 2.77
CA GLN A 37 2.00 17.05 1.93
C GLN A 37 3.21 17.85 2.46
N LEU A 38 3.27 18.09 3.77
CA LEU A 38 4.39 18.79 4.40
C LEU A 38 5.71 18.02 4.20
N ILE A 39 5.69 16.70 4.43
CA ILE A 39 6.85 15.83 4.24
C ILE A 39 7.30 15.88 2.79
N ARG A 40 6.40 15.65 1.83
CA ARG A 40 6.70 15.69 0.39
C ARG A 40 7.32 17.03 -0.03
N GLY A 41 6.78 18.14 0.43
CA GLY A 41 7.32 19.48 0.18
C GLY A 41 8.70 19.71 0.80
N THR A 42 9.02 19.00 1.89
CA THR A 42 10.26 19.18 2.67
C THR A 42 11.41 18.30 2.18
N ILE A 43 11.14 17.01 1.92
CA ILE A 43 12.17 16.05 1.48
C ILE A 43 12.22 15.87 -0.04
N GLY A 44 11.19 16.33 -0.77
CA GLY A 44 11.11 16.29 -2.23
C GLY A 44 10.62 14.94 -2.76
N ASN A 45 9.69 14.99 -3.73
CA ASN A 45 9.10 13.79 -4.35
C ASN A 45 10.14 12.89 -5.02
N ASN A 46 11.26 13.44 -5.50
CA ASN A 46 12.33 12.66 -6.14
C ASN A 46 13.08 11.73 -5.16
N ASN A 47 12.87 11.90 -3.85
CA ASN A 47 13.44 11.00 -2.83
C ASN A 47 12.44 9.96 -2.32
N ILE A 48 11.15 10.12 -2.63
CA ILE A 48 10.08 9.29 -2.08
C ILE A 48 9.64 8.29 -3.16
N ASN A 49 9.89 7.02 -2.89
CA ASN A 49 9.32 5.92 -3.66
C ASN A 49 7.86 5.67 -3.25
N THR A 50 7.59 5.60 -1.95
CA THR A 50 6.25 5.39 -1.37
C THR A 50 6.10 6.19 -0.09
N ILE A 51 4.87 6.59 0.23
CA ILE A 51 4.52 7.16 1.53
C ILE A 51 3.09 6.73 1.87
N GLU A 52 2.94 6.11 3.03
CA GLU A 52 1.70 5.45 3.42
C GLU A 52 1.34 5.73 4.87
N HIS A 53 0.04 5.93 5.14
CA HIS A 53 -0.51 5.92 6.50
C HIS A 53 -0.54 4.47 6.97
N ILE A 54 0.19 4.16 8.03
CA ILE A 54 0.24 2.82 8.61
C ILE A 54 -0.19 2.87 10.09
N GLY A 55 -0.09 1.72 10.76
CA GLY A 55 -0.45 1.63 12.18
C GLY A 55 -1.96 1.64 12.40
N SER A 56 -2.35 1.74 13.67
CA SER A 56 -3.77 1.60 14.04
C SER A 56 -4.63 2.80 13.66
N THR A 57 -4.06 3.99 13.57
CA THR A 57 -4.81 5.20 13.20
C THR A 57 -5.21 5.23 11.71
N ALA A 58 -4.61 4.35 10.89
CA ALA A 58 -4.96 4.15 9.49
C ALA A 58 -6.13 3.17 9.27
N VAL A 59 -6.64 2.53 10.33
CA VAL A 59 -7.73 1.54 10.25
C VAL A 59 -9.01 2.17 10.79
N PRO A 60 -10.03 2.44 9.95
CA PRO A 60 -11.29 3.01 10.39
C PRO A 60 -11.97 2.18 11.48
N GLY A 61 -12.41 2.86 12.55
CA GLY A 61 -13.11 2.23 13.68
C GLY A 61 -12.20 1.51 14.69
N LEU A 62 -10.88 1.46 14.49
CA LEU A 62 -9.96 0.79 15.41
C LEU A 62 -9.47 1.75 16.52
N PRO A 63 -9.74 1.47 17.82
CA PRO A 63 -9.17 2.25 18.92
C PRO A 63 -7.65 2.21 18.91
N ALA A 64 -6.98 3.35 19.11
CA ALA A 64 -5.54 3.47 18.94
C ALA A 64 -4.92 4.48 19.91
N LYS A 65 -3.59 4.40 20.07
CA LYS A 65 -2.85 5.57 20.57
C LYS A 65 -3.01 6.67 19.52
N PRO A 66 -3.28 7.94 19.90
CA PRO A 66 -3.49 9.03 18.96
C PRO A 66 -2.16 9.50 18.34
N THR A 67 -1.46 8.59 17.68
CA THR A 67 -0.19 8.78 16.99
C THR A 67 -0.34 8.32 15.55
N ILE A 68 0.00 9.20 14.62
CA ILE A 68 -0.06 8.90 13.19
C ILE A 68 1.27 8.28 12.79
N ASP A 69 1.25 6.99 12.45
CA ASP A 69 2.41 6.26 11.97
C ASP A 69 2.47 6.34 10.44
N ILE A 70 3.63 6.71 9.89
CA ILE A 70 3.84 6.93 8.46
C ILE A 70 5.02 6.07 8.01
N LEU A 71 4.82 5.25 6.99
CA LEU A 71 5.89 4.53 6.31
C LEU A 71 6.34 5.36 5.11
N ILE A 72 7.65 5.55 4.96
CA ILE A 72 8.25 6.20 3.78
C ILE A 72 9.27 5.24 3.18
N GLY A 73 8.97 4.76 1.97
CA GLY A 73 9.97 4.12 1.11
C GLY A 73 10.76 5.18 0.38
N ILE A 74 12.09 5.19 0.52
CA ILE A 74 13.00 6.11 -0.19
C ILE A 74 13.75 5.39 -1.31
N PHE A 75 14.19 6.11 -2.34
CA PHE A 75 15.06 5.53 -3.36
C PHE A 75 16.45 5.21 -2.79
N ASN A 76 17.15 4.24 -3.38
CA ASN A 76 18.45 3.78 -2.88
C ASN A 76 19.53 4.87 -2.96
N GLU A 77 19.40 5.74 -3.96
CA GLU A 77 20.26 6.89 -4.26
C GLU A 77 19.98 8.13 -3.41
N SER A 78 18.93 8.13 -2.58
CA SER A 78 18.57 9.27 -1.74
C SER A 78 19.64 9.57 -0.69
N SER A 79 19.98 10.85 -0.52
CA SER A 79 20.92 11.30 0.50
C SER A 79 20.31 11.25 1.90
N ILE A 80 20.73 10.28 2.70
CA ILE A 80 20.24 10.05 4.07
C ILE A 80 20.46 11.29 4.96
N ASP A 81 21.63 11.93 4.89
CA ASP A 81 21.94 13.11 5.70
C ASP A 81 21.03 14.30 5.37
N LEU A 82 20.73 14.52 4.08
CA LEU A 82 19.78 15.56 3.66
C LEU A 82 18.37 15.25 4.16
N LEU A 83 17.93 13.99 4.10
CA LEU A 83 16.63 13.56 4.63
C LEU A 83 16.52 13.82 6.14
N ILE A 84 17.52 13.39 6.92
CA ILE A 84 17.57 13.63 8.37
C ILE A 84 17.50 15.13 8.67
N ASN A 85 18.32 15.94 8.00
CA ASN A 85 18.37 17.38 8.23
C ASN A 85 17.07 18.08 7.84
N ASN A 86 16.43 17.68 6.76
CA ASN A 86 15.17 18.28 6.32
C ASN A 86 13.99 17.90 7.24
N LEU A 87 13.91 16.64 7.70
CA LEU A 87 12.90 16.24 8.67
C LEU A 87 13.08 16.94 10.02
N LYS A 88 14.32 17.15 10.47
CA LYS A 88 14.62 17.96 11.66
C LYS A 88 14.09 19.39 11.56
N LYS A 89 14.16 20.02 10.39
CA LYS A 89 13.65 21.41 10.17
C LYS A 89 12.15 21.54 10.40
N ILE A 90 11.38 20.47 10.17
CA ILE A 90 9.92 20.44 10.40
C ILE A 90 9.54 19.79 11.73
N GLY A 91 10.49 19.68 12.66
CA GLY A 91 10.23 19.31 14.05
C GLY A 91 10.33 17.81 14.37
N TYR A 92 10.79 16.99 13.43
CA TYR A 92 11.05 15.57 13.71
C TYR A 92 12.38 15.35 14.43
N GLN A 93 12.37 14.47 15.41
CA GLN A 93 13.55 14.01 16.14
C GLN A 93 13.88 12.60 15.66
N LEU A 94 15.15 12.35 15.31
CA LEU A 94 15.62 11.02 14.96
C LEU A 94 15.72 10.17 16.24
N ILE A 95 15.06 9.01 16.22
CA ILE A 95 15.10 8.02 17.29
C ILE A 95 16.15 6.95 16.93
N PRO A 96 17.25 6.82 17.70
CA PRO A 96 18.27 5.82 17.43
C PRO A 96 17.69 4.39 17.43
N LYS A 97 17.98 3.63 16.37
CA LYS A 97 17.62 2.20 16.23
C LYS A 97 18.85 1.41 15.78
N PRO A 98 19.83 1.19 16.69
CA PRO A 98 21.16 0.66 16.33
C PRO A 98 21.13 -0.77 15.77
N GLU A 99 20.07 -1.54 16.05
CA GLU A 99 19.95 -2.94 15.66
C GLU A 99 19.35 -3.17 14.26
N ASN A 100 18.88 -2.13 13.58
CA ASN A 100 18.21 -2.31 12.30
C ASN A 100 19.10 -1.87 11.12
N PRO A 101 19.26 -2.71 10.08
CA PRO A 101 20.12 -2.39 8.95
C PRO A 101 19.58 -1.20 8.15
N PRO A 102 20.47 -0.41 7.54
CA PRO A 102 20.09 0.84 6.88
C PRO A 102 19.31 0.63 5.57
N PRO A 103 18.43 1.58 5.24
CA PRO A 103 17.90 2.64 6.07
C PRO A 103 16.75 2.05 6.86
N HIS A 104 16.92 1.92 8.17
CA HIS A 104 15.83 1.69 9.08
C HIS A 104 15.85 2.81 10.11
N MET A 105 15.32 3.96 9.70
CA MET A 105 15.24 5.14 10.57
C MET A 105 13.83 5.26 11.15
N MET A 106 13.75 5.77 12.37
CA MET A 106 12.52 6.14 13.03
C MET A 106 12.61 7.60 13.45
N PHE A 107 11.60 8.39 13.14
CA PHE A 107 11.49 9.76 13.61
C PHE A 107 10.22 9.94 14.44
N ALA A 108 10.26 10.84 15.41
CA ALA A 108 9.10 11.19 16.22
C ALA A 108 8.91 12.71 16.26
N LYS A 109 7.64 13.16 16.23
CA LYS A 109 7.24 14.56 16.38
C LYS A 109 6.08 14.66 17.37
N GLY A 110 6.02 15.76 18.13
CA GLY A 110 4.93 16.03 19.09
C GLY A 110 5.23 15.63 20.54
N TYR A 111 6.47 15.25 20.85
CA TYR A 111 6.90 14.87 22.21
C TYR A 111 7.81 15.94 22.81
N THR A 112 7.53 16.38 24.04
CA THR A 112 8.34 17.32 24.82
C THR A 112 8.56 16.82 26.24
N LYS A 113 9.41 17.50 27.03
CA LYS A 113 9.69 17.12 28.43
C LYS A 113 8.49 17.30 29.35
N GLU A 114 7.53 18.12 28.93
CA GLU A 114 6.27 18.38 29.62
C GLU A 114 5.16 17.41 29.20
N GLY A 115 5.44 16.52 28.25
CA GLY A 115 4.49 15.53 27.72
C GLY A 115 4.21 15.72 26.24
N VAL A 116 3.05 15.23 25.79
CA VAL A 116 2.63 15.35 24.38
C VAL A 116 2.19 16.78 24.10
N LYS A 117 2.71 17.37 23.01
CA LYS A 117 2.30 18.69 22.52
C LYS A 117 1.71 18.56 21.12
N GLY A 118 0.40 18.74 21.01
CA GLY A 118 -0.33 18.64 19.74
C GLY A 118 -0.45 17.19 19.24
N GLN A 119 -0.56 17.02 17.93
CA GLN A 119 -0.62 15.71 17.30
C GLN A 119 0.76 15.05 17.26
N THR A 120 0.81 13.77 17.64
CA THR A 120 2.05 12.98 17.55
C THR A 120 2.14 12.26 16.23
N PHE A 121 3.36 12.18 15.70
CA PHE A 121 3.66 11.48 14.45
C PHE A 121 4.90 10.61 14.61
N HIS A 122 4.87 9.44 14.01
CA HIS A 122 6.05 8.60 13.82
C HIS A 122 6.29 8.40 12.33
N ILE A 123 7.53 8.57 11.89
CA ILE A 123 7.95 8.24 10.53
C ILE A 123 8.89 7.04 10.60
N HIS A 124 8.58 6.03 9.80
CA HIS A 124 9.41 4.86 9.55
C HIS A 124 9.98 4.98 8.14
N ILE A 125 11.30 5.18 8.00
CA ILE A 125 11.95 5.27 6.69
C ILE A 125 12.63 3.96 6.34
N ARG A 126 12.33 3.42 5.17
CA ARG A 126 12.86 2.16 4.63
C ARG A 126 13.24 2.29 3.16
N TYR A 127 13.99 1.32 2.64
CA TYR A 127 14.03 1.09 1.19
C TYR A 127 12.71 0.44 0.72
N PRO A 128 12.40 0.44 -0.58
CA PRO A 128 11.20 -0.18 -1.11
C PRO A 128 11.22 -1.68 -0.82
N GLY A 129 10.08 -2.24 -0.41
CA GLY A 129 9.99 -3.64 0.03
C GLY A 129 8.57 -4.08 0.34
N ASP A 130 8.43 -5.38 0.60
CA ASP A 130 7.19 -6.00 1.09
C ASP A 130 7.15 -5.90 2.62
N TRP A 131 6.72 -4.73 3.10
CA TRP A 131 6.67 -4.41 4.53
C TRP A 131 5.38 -4.94 5.18
N ASP A 132 5.49 -5.40 6.42
CA ASP A 132 4.36 -6.01 7.13
C ASP A 132 3.30 -4.96 7.55
N GLU A 133 3.69 -3.71 7.81
CA GLU A 133 2.80 -2.69 8.37
C GLU A 133 1.65 -2.30 7.42
N PRO A 134 1.87 -2.04 6.11
CA PRO A 134 0.77 -1.84 5.15
C PRO A 134 -0.12 -3.08 5.01
N VAL A 135 0.49 -4.28 4.94
CA VAL A 135 -0.25 -5.55 4.82
C VAL A 135 -1.16 -5.77 6.04
N PHE A 136 -0.65 -5.50 7.23
CA PHE A 136 -1.41 -5.59 8.48
C PHE A 136 -2.59 -4.61 8.50
N ARG A 137 -2.34 -3.34 8.14
CA ARG A 137 -3.39 -2.30 8.02
C ARG A 137 -4.51 -2.77 7.09
N ASP A 138 -4.16 -3.14 5.87
CA ASP A 138 -5.14 -3.50 4.84
C ASP A 138 -5.91 -4.76 5.22
N TYR A 139 -5.26 -5.71 5.90
CA TYR A 139 -5.94 -6.88 6.43
C TYR A 139 -6.97 -6.52 7.50
N LEU A 140 -6.63 -5.64 8.45
CA LEU A 140 -7.58 -5.23 9.49
C LEU A 140 -8.76 -4.42 8.94
N ILE A 141 -8.54 -3.54 7.97
CA ILE A 141 -9.61 -2.77 7.31
C ILE A 141 -10.68 -3.71 6.72
N ARG A 142 -10.26 -4.87 6.20
CA ARG A 142 -11.13 -5.86 5.56
C ARG A 142 -11.75 -6.87 6.49
N ASN A 143 -11.20 -7.00 7.69
CA ASN A 143 -11.65 -7.97 8.68
C ASN A 143 -12.05 -7.20 9.94
N PRO A 144 -13.21 -6.51 9.95
CA PRO A 144 -13.65 -5.70 11.09
C PRO A 144 -13.68 -6.48 12.42
N GLU A 145 -14.02 -7.77 12.37
CA GLU A 145 -13.96 -8.66 13.54
C GLU A 145 -12.53 -8.80 14.07
N LYS A 146 -11.55 -8.99 13.18
CA LYS A 146 -10.13 -9.05 13.57
C LYS A 146 -9.61 -7.71 14.08
N ALA A 147 -10.06 -6.60 13.47
CA ALA A 147 -9.76 -5.26 13.96
C ALA A 147 -10.32 -5.06 15.37
N MET A 148 -11.55 -5.52 15.64
CA MET A 148 -12.16 -5.47 16.97
C MET A 148 -11.39 -6.32 17.99
N GLU A 149 -11.01 -7.55 17.65
CA GLU A 149 -10.13 -8.38 18.48
C GLU A 149 -8.83 -7.65 18.84
N TYR A 150 -8.19 -7.01 17.85
CA TYR A 150 -6.97 -6.25 18.06
C TYR A 150 -7.17 -4.99 18.92
N GLY A 151 -8.31 -4.32 18.75
CA GLY A 151 -8.73 -3.18 19.57
C GLY A 151 -8.84 -3.58 21.04
N ASN A 152 -9.58 -4.65 21.32
CA ASN A 152 -9.79 -5.18 22.68
C ASN A 152 -8.46 -5.58 23.33
N LEU A 153 -7.61 -6.30 22.61
CA LEU A 153 -6.27 -6.66 23.10
C LEU A 153 -5.46 -5.40 23.51
N LYS A 154 -5.48 -4.35 22.68
CA LYS A 154 -4.76 -3.11 23.00
C LYS A 154 -5.30 -2.40 24.23
N MET A 155 -6.61 -2.37 24.42
CA MET A 155 -7.23 -1.77 25.60
C MET A 155 -6.81 -2.53 26.87
N ASP A 156 -6.93 -3.87 26.86
CA ASP A 156 -6.51 -4.72 27.97
C ASP A 156 -5.02 -4.55 28.33
N LEU A 157 -4.16 -4.46 27.30
CA LEU A 157 -2.72 -4.26 27.51
C LEU A 157 -2.40 -2.85 27.98
N ALA A 158 -3.14 -1.83 27.52
CA ALA A 158 -2.96 -0.46 27.97
C ALA A 158 -3.29 -0.31 29.46
N ASP A 159 -4.32 -1.01 29.95
CA ASP A 159 -4.68 -1.02 31.36
C ASP A 159 -3.63 -1.73 32.21
N LYS A 160 -3.11 -2.88 31.75
CA LYS A 160 -2.08 -3.66 32.46
C LYS A 160 -0.69 -3.01 32.44
N TYR A 161 -0.32 -2.39 31.33
CA TYR A 161 1.05 -1.91 31.05
C TYR A 161 1.08 -0.42 30.73
N ARG A 162 0.25 0.38 31.41
CA ARG A 162 0.07 1.82 31.15
C ARG A 162 1.38 2.60 31.03
N ASN A 163 2.36 2.31 31.88
CA ASN A 163 3.65 2.99 31.89
C ASN A 163 4.81 2.10 31.38
N ASP A 164 4.52 0.90 30.89
CA ASP A 164 5.51 -0.09 30.46
C ASP A 164 5.34 -0.37 28.95
N ARG A 165 6.00 0.47 28.16
CA ARG A 165 5.89 0.48 26.69
C ARG A 165 6.45 -0.77 26.03
N GLU A 166 7.49 -1.36 26.62
CA GLU A 166 8.11 -2.58 26.14
C GLU A 166 7.14 -3.74 26.33
N LYS A 167 6.63 -3.98 27.54
CA LYS A 167 5.65 -5.06 27.76
C LYS A 167 4.38 -4.88 26.94
N TYR A 168 3.86 -3.66 26.82
CA TYR A 168 2.73 -3.40 25.95
C TYR A 168 3.01 -3.78 24.49
N THR A 169 4.22 -3.54 24.00
CA THR A 169 4.61 -3.85 22.62
C THR A 169 4.82 -5.35 22.45
N ASP A 170 5.56 -5.98 23.35
CA ASP A 170 5.92 -7.39 23.30
C ASP A 170 4.68 -8.29 23.36
N ASN A 171 3.71 -7.97 24.23
CA ASN A 171 2.49 -8.76 24.39
C ASN A 171 1.52 -8.67 23.19
N LYS A 172 1.74 -7.76 22.24
CA LYS A 172 1.00 -7.76 20.96
C LYS A 172 1.63 -8.66 19.91
N THR A 173 2.89 -9.06 20.10
CA THR A 173 3.70 -9.71 19.07
C THR A 173 3.05 -10.97 18.52
N ASP A 174 2.52 -11.83 19.38
CA ASP A 174 1.92 -13.09 18.95
C ASP A 174 0.64 -12.87 18.13
N PHE A 175 -0.19 -11.93 18.56
CA PHE A 175 -1.39 -11.54 17.81
C PHE A 175 -1.02 -11.00 16.43
N ILE A 176 -0.05 -10.08 16.37
CA ILE A 176 0.42 -9.49 15.12
C ILE A 176 0.99 -10.58 14.20
N LYS A 177 1.87 -11.45 14.70
CA LYS A 177 2.47 -12.55 13.91
C LYS A 177 1.41 -13.50 13.34
N LYS A 178 0.44 -13.90 14.16
CA LYS A 178 -0.65 -14.79 13.72
C LYS A 178 -1.50 -14.13 12.63
N THR A 179 -1.92 -12.89 12.87
CA THR A 179 -2.73 -12.11 11.93
C THR A 179 -1.97 -11.85 10.62
N MET A 180 -0.67 -11.57 10.69
CA MET A 180 0.18 -11.41 9.51
C MET A 180 0.29 -12.70 8.70
N LYS A 181 0.40 -13.86 9.36
CA LYS A 181 0.37 -15.15 8.69
C LYS A 181 -0.97 -15.39 8.00
N GLU A 182 -2.08 -15.05 8.64
CA GLU A 182 -3.42 -15.11 8.03
C GLU A 182 -3.50 -14.19 6.80
N ALA A 183 -3.10 -12.93 6.96
CA ALA A 183 -3.09 -11.92 5.89
C ALA A 183 -2.29 -12.35 4.67
N ARG A 184 -1.06 -12.85 4.88
CA ARG A 184 -0.17 -13.27 3.80
C ARG A 184 -0.61 -14.57 3.12
N ASN A 185 -1.38 -15.42 3.81
CA ASN A 185 -1.91 -16.68 3.28
C ASN A 185 -3.32 -16.57 2.70
N SER A 186 -3.92 -15.38 2.69
CA SER A 186 -5.29 -15.17 2.21
C SER A 186 -5.35 -14.23 1.00
N LYS A 187 -4.33 -14.25 0.11
CA LYS A 187 -4.29 -13.29 -1.00
C LYS A 187 -5.39 -13.56 -2.01
N THR A 188 -5.93 -12.46 -2.53
CA THR A 188 -6.85 -12.43 -3.66
C THR A 188 -6.15 -11.77 -4.85
N ALA A 189 -6.23 -12.40 -6.03
CA ALA A 189 -5.84 -11.78 -7.29
C ALA A 189 -7.07 -11.36 -8.08
N VAL A 190 -7.01 -10.21 -8.77
CA VAL A 190 -7.97 -9.84 -9.82
C VAL A 190 -7.26 -9.76 -11.15
N VAL A 191 -7.77 -10.47 -12.16
CA VAL A 191 -7.20 -10.50 -13.51
C VAL A 191 -8.17 -9.85 -14.50
N PHE A 192 -7.78 -8.69 -15.03
CA PHE A 192 -8.44 -8.04 -16.15
C PHE A 192 -7.86 -8.55 -17.47
N GLY A 193 -8.72 -8.81 -18.47
CA GLY A 193 -8.28 -9.43 -19.73
C GLY A 193 -8.07 -10.94 -19.59
N SER A 194 -8.73 -11.56 -18.61
CA SER A 194 -8.64 -12.99 -18.27
C SER A 194 -8.99 -13.96 -19.41
N THR A 195 -9.67 -13.51 -20.46
CA THR A 195 -9.97 -14.32 -21.65
C THR A 195 -8.96 -14.16 -22.79
N GLY A 196 -7.99 -13.25 -22.66
CA GLY A 196 -6.93 -13.03 -23.64
C GLY A 196 -5.78 -14.03 -23.47
N LEU A 197 -4.82 -14.02 -24.40
CA LEU A 197 -3.69 -14.97 -24.42
C LEU A 197 -2.94 -15.02 -23.07
N VAL A 198 -2.44 -13.87 -22.61
CA VAL A 198 -1.70 -13.79 -21.34
C VAL A 198 -2.62 -14.02 -20.14
N GLY A 199 -3.80 -13.40 -20.14
CA GLY A 199 -4.71 -13.45 -19.00
C GLY A 199 -5.21 -14.86 -18.70
N LYS A 200 -5.44 -15.68 -19.73
CA LYS A 200 -5.88 -17.07 -19.57
C LYS A 200 -4.81 -17.92 -18.89
N GLU A 201 -3.57 -17.86 -19.37
CA GLU A 201 -2.46 -18.60 -18.78
C GLU A 201 -2.16 -18.12 -17.36
N LEU A 202 -2.22 -16.80 -17.13
CA LEU A 202 -2.04 -16.23 -15.80
C LEU A 202 -3.11 -16.70 -14.82
N VAL A 203 -4.39 -16.77 -15.22
CA VAL A 203 -5.45 -17.31 -14.36
C VAL A 203 -5.12 -18.75 -13.96
N ASN A 204 -4.72 -19.60 -14.91
CA ASN A 204 -4.38 -20.99 -14.61
C ASN A 204 -3.20 -21.10 -13.63
N GLU A 205 -2.15 -20.30 -13.85
CA GLU A 205 -0.99 -20.26 -12.95
C GLU A 205 -1.39 -19.84 -11.54
N LEU A 206 -2.13 -18.73 -11.40
CA LEU A 206 -2.57 -18.21 -10.10
C LEU A 206 -3.46 -19.19 -9.34
N LEU A 207 -4.29 -19.98 -10.03
CA LEU A 207 -5.12 -20.99 -9.38
C LEU A 207 -4.29 -22.12 -8.74
N GLY A 208 -3.13 -22.43 -9.33
CA GLY A 208 -2.16 -23.40 -8.81
C GLY A 208 -1.32 -22.91 -7.64
N GLN A 209 -1.19 -21.60 -7.45
CA GLN A 209 -0.39 -21.01 -6.38
C GLN A 209 -1.10 -21.08 -5.03
N SER A 210 -0.38 -21.51 -3.99
CA SER A 210 -0.93 -21.66 -2.64
C SER A 210 -1.16 -20.32 -1.93
N GLU A 211 -0.43 -19.26 -2.31
CA GLU A 211 -0.57 -17.93 -1.71
C GLU A 211 -1.91 -17.26 -2.05
N PHE A 212 -2.51 -17.60 -3.20
CA PHE A 212 -3.81 -17.09 -3.61
C PHE A 212 -4.91 -18.05 -3.19
N VAL A 213 -5.78 -17.60 -2.29
CA VAL A 213 -6.99 -18.34 -1.88
C VAL A 213 -8.18 -18.01 -2.77
N LYS A 214 -8.10 -16.90 -3.52
CA LYS A 214 -9.14 -16.45 -4.44
C LYS A 214 -8.52 -15.82 -5.67
N VAL A 215 -9.04 -16.17 -6.84
CA VAL A 215 -8.70 -15.54 -8.13
C VAL A 215 -10.00 -15.06 -8.75
N LYS A 216 -10.10 -13.75 -8.99
CA LYS A 216 -11.26 -13.09 -9.60
C LYS A 216 -10.93 -12.75 -11.05
N ALA A 217 -11.58 -13.42 -11.99
CA ALA A 217 -11.44 -13.15 -13.41
C ALA A 217 -12.47 -12.11 -13.85
N VAL A 218 -12.04 -10.90 -14.22
CA VAL A 218 -12.94 -9.90 -14.80
C VAL A 218 -13.07 -10.18 -16.29
N ALA A 219 -14.28 -10.52 -16.71
CA ALA A 219 -14.53 -11.01 -18.07
C ALA A 219 -15.92 -10.62 -18.57
N ARG A 220 -16.05 -10.52 -19.90
CA ARG A 220 -17.35 -10.29 -20.57
C ARG A 220 -18.20 -11.55 -20.67
N ARG A 221 -17.61 -12.73 -20.43
CA ARG A 221 -18.21 -14.06 -20.58
C ARG A 221 -17.54 -15.03 -19.62
N ASP A 222 -18.14 -16.20 -19.44
CA ASP A 222 -17.53 -17.26 -18.63
C ASP A 222 -16.20 -17.74 -19.21
N LEU A 223 -15.32 -18.17 -18.30
CA LEU A 223 -14.10 -18.88 -18.63
C LEU A 223 -14.40 -20.37 -18.77
N THR A 224 -13.63 -21.08 -19.59
CA THR A 224 -13.77 -22.53 -19.76
C THR A 224 -13.27 -23.32 -18.57
N VAL A 225 -12.41 -22.72 -17.73
CA VAL A 225 -11.87 -23.35 -16.53
C VAL A 225 -12.83 -23.15 -15.35
N SER A 226 -13.01 -24.19 -14.55
CA SER A 226 -13.74 -24.14 -13.28
C SER A 226 -12.80 -24.56 -12.16
N HIS A 227 -12.80 -23.81 -11.07
CA HIS A 227 -11.94 -24.06 -9.92
C HIS A 227 -12.55 -23.48 -8.64
N PRO A 228 -12.40 -24.12 -7.45
CA PRO A 228 -12.99 -23.61 -6.20
C PRO A 228 -12.52 -22.21 -5.80
N LYS A 229 -11.28 -21.84 -6.16
CA LYS A 229 -10.72 -20.50 -5.93
C LYS A 229 -11.17 -19.46 -6.96
N LEU A 230 -11.75 -19.87 -8.09
CA LEU A 230 -12.09 -18.98 -9.19
C LEU A 230 -13.46 -18.35 -8.98
N GLU A 231 -13.53 -17.04 -9.15
CA GLU A 231 -14.77 -16.29 -9.28
C GLU A 231 -14.74 -15.46 -10.56
N ILE A 232 -15.85 -15.45 -11.28
CA ILE A 232 -15.98 -14.66 -12.50
C ILE A 232 -16.75 -13.39 -12.14
N VAL A 233 -16.11 -12.24 -12.34
CA VAL A 233 -16.73 -10.93 -12.18
C VAL A 233 -17.12 -10.43 -13.56
N HIS A 234 -18.42 -10.51 -13.87
CA HIS A 234 -18.91 -10.11 -15.19
C HIS A 234 -18.85 -8.59 -15.39
N LEU A 235 -18.11 -8.16 -16.41
CA LEU A 235 -18.04 -6.77 -16.85
C LEU A 235 -18.10 -6.73 -18.37
N ALA A 236 -19.23 -6.30 -18.91
CA ALA A 236 -19.43 -6.15 -20.35
C ALA A 236 -18.81 -4.84 -20.90
N ASP A 237 -18.85 -3.79 -20.09
CA ASP A 237 -18.47 -2.43 -20.45
C ASP A 237 -17.58 -1.81 -19.36
N TYR A 238 -16.36 -1.46 -19.73
CA TYR A 238 -15.38 -0.87 -18.81
C TYR A 238 -15.77 0.55 -18.35
N ALA A 239 -16.68 1.23 -19.04
CA ALA A 239 -17.23 2.50 -18.55
C ALA A 239 -17.93 2.33 -17.18
N LYS A 240 -18.35 1.11 -16.84
CA LYS A 240 -18.98 0.76 -15.55
C LYS A 240 -18.01 0.16 -14.54
N LEU A 241 -16.70 0.20 -14.80
CA LEU A 241 -15.70 -0.44 -13.94
C LEU A 241 -15.77 0.03 -12.47
N MET A 242 -16.07 1.31 -12.26
CA MET A 242 -16.20 1.88 -10.91
C MET A 242 -17.42 1.39 -10.13
N GLU A 243 -18.44 0.82 -10.80
CA GLU A 243 -19.57 0.17 -10.14
C GLU A 243 -19.18 -1.18 -9.50
N LEU A 244 -18.02 -1.73 -9.87
CA LEU A 244 -17.54 -3.02 -9.35
C LEU A 244 -16.64 -2.90 -8.12
N LYS A 245 -16.55 -1.72 -7.47
CA LYS A 245 -15.68 -1.51 -6.30
C LYS A 245 -15.79 -2.61 -5.25
N ASP A 246 -17.01 -2.98 -4.88
CA ASP A 246 -17.29 -3.99 -3.85
C ASP A 246 -16.89 -5.42 -4.27
N LYS A 247 -16.81 -5.67 -5.58
CA LYS A 247 -16.50 -6.99 -6.14
C LYS A 247 -15.03 -7.13 -6.51
N CYS A 248 -14.37 -6.02 -6.83
CA CYS A 248 -13.03 -6.02 -7.39
C CYS A 248 -11.92 -5.84 -6.35
N TYR A 249 -12.18 -5.75 -5.05
CA TYR A 249 -11.07 -5.75 -4.08
C TYR A 249 -10.14 -6.98 -4.25
N ALA A 250 -8.82 -6.75 -4.18
CA ALA A 250 -7.77 -7.75 -4.26
C ALA A 250 -6.47 -7.28 -3.57
N ASP A 251 -5.58 -8.22 -3.26
CA ASP A 251 -4.21 -7.92 -2.82
C ASP A 251 -3.29 -7.66 -4.04
N THR A 252 -3.66 -8.13 -5.24
CA THR A 252 -2.93 -7.84 -6.48
C THR A 252 -3.85 -7.75 -7.69
N TYR A 253 -3.69 -6.69 -8.47
CA TYR A 253 -4.30 -6.54 -9.79
C TYR A 253 -3.35 -6.98 -10.90
N PHE A 254 -3.88 -7.68 -11.88
CA PHE A 254 -3.19 -8.00 -13.12
C PHE A 254 -3.99 -7.45 -14.30
N CYS A 255 -3.43 -6.44 -14.98
CA CYS A 255 -4.00 -5.88 -16.19
C CYS A 255 -3.35 -6.52 -17.42
N CYS A 256 -4.00 -7.57 -17.93
CA CYS A 256 -3.65 -8.25 -19.17
C CYS A 256 -4.49 -7.75 -20.35
N ILE A 257 -5.07 -6.54 -20.24
CA ILE A 257 -5.83 -5.92 -21.33
C ILE A 257 -4.87 -5.49 -22.43
N GLY A 258 -5.19 -5.89 -23.65
CA GLY A 258 -4.52 -5.46 -24.85
C GLY A 258 -5.20 -6.05 -26.08
N THR A 259 -5.11 -5.33 -27.18
CA THR A 259 -5.53 -5.80 -28.49
C THR A 259 -4.44 -5.54 -29.52
N THR A 260 -4.68 -5.90 -30.77
CA THR A 260 -3.85 -5.47 -31.91
C THR A 260 -4.62 -4.44 -32.72
N ILE A 261 -3.91 -3.57 -33.45
CA ILE A 261 -4.56 -2.62 -34.38
C ILE A 261 -5.46 -3.37 -35.38
N LYS A 262 -5.02 -4.56 -35.82
CA LYS A 262 -5.78 -5.43 -36.72
C LYS A 262 -7.12 -5.85 -36.13
N ILE A 263 -7.17 -6.19 -34.84
CA ILE A 263 -8.41 -6.58 -34.14
C ILE A 263 -9.26 -5.34 -33.79
N ALA A 264 -8.63 -4.25 -33.36
CA ALA A 264 -9.32 -3.01 -32.99
C ALA A 264 -9.99 -2.32 -34.20
N GLY A 265 -9.40 -2.47 -35.39
CA GLY A 265 -9.87 -1.89 -36.65
C GLY A 265 -9.49 -0.41 -36.83
N THR A 266 -9.43 0.39 -35.75
CA THR A 266 -8.99 1.80 -35.80
C THR A 266 -7.99 2.13 -34.70
N LYS A 267 -7.25 3.23 -34.89
CA LYS A 267 -6.30 3.75 -33.89
C LYS A 267 -7.03 4.20 -32.62
N GLU A 268 -8.20 4.80 -32.75
CA GLU A 268 -9.03 5.28 -31.65
C GLU A 268 -9.51 4.11 -30.78
N LYS A 269 -10.05 3.06 -31.40
CA LYS A 269 -10.48 1.83 -30.69
C LYS A 269 -9.30 1.11 -30.03
N PHE A 270 -8.13 1.13 -30.69
CA PHE A 270 -6.91 0.62 -30.09
C PHE A 270 -6.56 1.41 -28.82
N ARG A 271 -6.55 2.75 -28.87
CA ARG A 271 -6.27 3.59 -27.68
C ARG A 271 -7.27 3.35 -26.56
N GLN A 272 -8.56 3.26 -26.87
CA GLN A 272 -9.59 2.94 -25.87
C GLN A 272 -9.26 1.63 -25.12
N THR A 273 -8.81 0.62 -25.86
CA THR A 273 -8.50 -0.69 -25.26
C THR A 273 -7.16 -0.71 -24.55
N ASP A 274 -6.10 -0.22 -25.19
CA ASP A 274 -4.71 -0.39 -24.75
C ASP A 274 -4.16 0.76 -23.91
N LEU A 275 -4.92 1.85 -23.75
CA LEU A 275 -4.56 3.00 -22.92
C LEU A 275 -5.67 3.32 -21.93
N ASP A 276 -6.88 3.62 -22.39
CA ASP A 276 -7.94 4.17 -21.52
C ASP A 276 -8.38 3.13 -20.47
N ILE A 277 -8.61 1.88 -20.87
CA ILE A 277 -9.01 0.81 -19.94
C ILE A 277 -7.94 0.54 -18.87
N PRO A 278 -6.65 0.33 -19.19
CA PRO A 278 -5.59 0.20 -18.18
C PRO A 278 -5.53 1.36 -17.19
N VAL A 279 -5.72 2.61 -17.66
CA VAL A 279 -5.76 3.80 -16.80
C VAL A 279 -6.98 3.76 -15.86
N GLN A 280 -8.16 3.38 -16.35
CA GLN A 280 -9.34 3.22 -15.50
C GLN A 280 -9.15 2.11 -14.45
N ILE A 281 -8.47 1.02 -14.80
CA ILE A 281 -8.12 -0.04 -13.84
C ILE A 281 -7.17 0.49 -12.77
N ALA A 282 -6.18 1.30 -13.14
CA ALA A 282 -5.26 1.95 -12.20
C ALA A 282 -6.00 2.91 -11.25
N GLN A 283 -6.96 3.68 -11.76
CA GLN A 283 -7.81 4.55 -10.93
C GLN A 283 -8.72 3.77 -9.98
N LEU A 284 -9.30 2.64 -10.44
CA LEU A 284 -10.04 1.73 -9.56
C LEU A 284 -9.12 1.19 -8.46
N ALA A 285 -7.91 0.76 -8.83
CA ALA A 285 -6.90 0.24 -7.91
C ALA A 285 -6.54 1.27 -6.83
N GLU A 286 -6.30 2.52 -7.23
CA GLU A 286 -6.05 3.62 -6.31
C GLU A 286 -7.22 3.86 -5.36
N SER A 287 -8.45 3.87 -5.89
CA SER A 287 -9.65 4.14 -5.08
C SER A 287 -9.96 3.03 -4.06
N LEU A 288 -9.45 1.82 -4.29
CA LEU A 288 -9.60 0.66 -3.41
C LEU A 288 -8.33 0.39 -2.58
N LEU A 289 -7.31 1.25 -2.70
CA LEU A 289 -6.01 1.09 -2.06
C LEU A 289 -5.42 -0.31 -2.34
N ILE A 290 -5.53 -0.77 -3.59
CA ILE A 290 -5.00 -2.07 -3.99
C ILE A 290 -3.47 -2.03 -3.81
N PRO A 291 -2.87 -2.98 -3.05
CA PRO A 291 -1.45 -2.87 -2.69
C PRO A 291 -0.48 -2.97 -3.87
N SER A 292 -0.80 -3.84 -4.85
CA SER A 292 0.05 -4.03 -6.03
C SER A 292 -0.74 -4.20 -7.31
N MET A 293 -0.18 -3.67 -8.40
CA MET A 293 -0.71 -3.82 -9.75
C MET A 293 0.41 -4.22 -10.71
N VAL A 294 0.13 -5.20 -11.57
CA VAL A 294 0.98 -5.62 -12.67
C VAL A 294 0.29 -5.28 -13.99
N VAL A 295 0.98 -4.58 -14.88
CA VAL A 295 0.45 -4.20 -16.20
C VAL A 295 1.32 -4.77 -17.31
N ILE A 296 0.67 -5.36 -18.31
CA ILE A 296 1.35 -5.87 -19.51
C ILE A 296 1.47 -4.74 -20.55
N SER A 297 2.70 -4.33 -20.81
CA SER A 297 3.09 -3.38 -21.85
C SER A 297 3.74 -4.13 -23.03
N SER A 298 4.82 -3.58 -23.61
CA SER A 298 5.57 -4.16 -24.72
C SER A 298 7.02 -3.74 -24.66
N ILE A 299 7.92 -4.59 -25.15
CA ILE A 299 9.29 -4.20 -25.45
C ILE A 299 9.30 -2.99 -26.40
N GLY A 300 10.15 -2.00 -26.12
CA GLY A 300 10.26 -0.77 -26.91
C GLY A 300 9.15 0.27 -26.67
N ALA A 301 8.25 0.07 -25.69
CA ALA A 301 7.23 1.06 -25.34
C ALA A 301 7.87 2.40 -24.95
N SER A 302 7.45 3.47 -25.63
CA SER A 302 7.94 4.84 -25.42
C SER A 302 6.92 5.82 -25.99
N ASP A 303 6.49 6.79 -25.19
CA ASP A 303 5.56 7.88 -25.58
C ASP A 303 6.15 8.83 -26.64
N HIS A 304 7.46 8.72 -26.91
CA HIS A 304 8.16 9.43 -27.99
C HIS A 304 8.31 8.61 -29.28
N SER A 305 7.85 7.36 -29.33
CA SER A 305 8.03 6.49 -30.50
C SER A 305 7.25 7.00 -31.73
N SER A 306 7.83 6.90 -32.93
CA SER A 306 7.11 7.15 -34.18
C SER A 306 6.13 6.03 -34.52
N ASN A 307 6.39 4.80 -34.04
CA ASN A 307 5.49 3.66 -34.19
C ASN A 307 4.27 3.84 -33.27
N PHE A 308 3.07 3.91 -33.87
CA PHE A 308 1.82 4.14 -33.14
C PHE A 308 1.58 3.15 -31.99
N TYR A 309 1.87 1.86 -32.18
CA TYR A 309 1.65 0.83 -31.16
C TYR A 309 2.56 1.06 -29.94
N LEU A 310 3.87 1.25 -30.19
CA LEU A 310 4.86 1.49 -29.14
C LEU A 310 4.61 2.82 -28.42
N ARG A 311 4.14 3.83 -29.15
CA ARG A 311 3.74 5.11 -28.60
C ARG A 311 2.55 5.00 -27.67
N ALA A 312 1.47 4.37 -28.10
CA ALA A 312 0.28 4.16 -27.28
C ALA A 312 0.59 3.34 -26.01
N LYS A 313 1.45 2.31 -26.09
CA LYS A 313 1.92 1.58 -24.90
C LYS A 313 2.74 2.47 -23.97
N GLY A 314 3.66 3.28 -24.50
CA GLY A 314 4.45 4.20 -23.67
C GLY A 314 3.60 5.27 -22.97
N GLU A 315 2.61 5.83 -23.67
CA GLU A 315 1.63 6.75 -23.10
C GLU A 315 0.80 6.08 -22.00
N MET A 316 0.33 4.84 -22.22
CA MET A 316 -0.36 4.06 -21.19
C MET A 316 0.50 3.89 -19.94
N GLU A 317 1.77 3.50 -20.09
CA GLU A 317 2.64 3.32 -18.93
C GLU A 317 2.84 4.62 -18.13
N LYS A 318 2.92 5.76 -18.81
CA LYS A 318 3.02 7.07 -18.16
C LYS A 318 1.73 7.37 -17.38
N SER A 319 0.58 7.28 -18.03
CA SER A 319 -0.71 7.60 -17.41
C SER A 319 -1.09 6.66 -16.27
N VAL A 320 -0.73 5.38 -16.35
CA VAL A 320 -0.92 4.43 -15.23
C VAL A 320 -0.06 4.82 -14.03
N ARG A 321 1.22 5.18 -14.23
CA ARG A 321 2.08 5.66 -13.12
C ARG A 321 1.53 6.93 -12.46
N GLU A 322 0.93 7.81 -13.24
CA GLU A 322 0.31 9.05 -12.74
C GLU A 322 -1.00 8.79 -11.99
N SER A 323 -1.69 7.69 -12.28
CA SER A 323 -3.04 7.39 -11.76
C SER A 323 -3.05 6.42 -10.57
N TYR A 324 -1.93 5.79 -10.24
CA TYR A 324 -1.85 4.78 -9.19
C TYR A 324 -0.54 4.91 -8.41
N SER A 325 -0.66 5.05 -7.09
CA SER A 325 0.44 5.33 -6.17
C SER A 325 1.00 4.09 -5.46
N GLY A 326 0.34 2.93 -5.61
CA GLY A 326 0.79 1.66 -5.03
C GLY A 326 1.94 0.98 -5.79
N ASN A 327 2.23 -0.27 -5.44
CA ASN A 327 3.35 -1.01 -6.02
C ASN A 327 3.06 -1.48 -7.45
N LEU A 328 3.43 -0.65 -8.41
CA LEU A 328 3.24 -0.88 -9.84
C LEU A 328 4.43 -1.61 -10.49
N LYS A 329 4.16 -2.75 -11.13
CA LYS A 329 5.11 -3.45 -12.00
C LYS A 329 4.63 -3.41 -13.44
N ILE A 330 5.46 -2.85 -14.33
CA ILE A 330 5.19 -2.83 -15.77
C ILE A 330 6.05 -3.88 -16.47
N VAL A 331 5.40 -4.88 -17.05
CA VAL A 331 6.08 -5.97 -17.76
C VAL A 331 6.11 -5.63 -19.25
N ARG A 332 7.30 -5.65 -19.86
CA ARG A 332 7.51 -5.32 -21.27
C ARG A 332 7.93 -6.56 -22.08
N PRO A 333 7.00 -7.49 -22.37
CA PRO A 333 7.34 -8.71 -23.10
C PRO A 333 7.73 -8.40 -24.55
N SER A 334 8.49 -9.33 -25.15
CA SER A 334 8.66 -9.40 -26.60
C SER A 334 7.39 -9.96 -27.27
N LEU A 335 7.48 -10.31 -28.56
CA LEU A 335 6.36 -10.94 -29.26
C LEU A 335 5.96 -12.24 -28.54
N LEU A 336 4.70 -12.31 -28.14
CA LEU A 336 4.12 -13.49 -27.51
C LEU A 336 3.62 -14.45 -28.58
N MET A 337 3.92 -15.74 -28.40
CA MET A 337 3.37 -16.81 -29.23
C MET A 337 2.33 -17.59 -28.42
N GLY A 338 1.23 -17.98 -29.05
CA GLY A 338 0.23 -18.88 -28.47
C GLY A 338 -1.15 -18.72 -29.08
#